data_AF-A0A933Q1Q3-F1
#
_entry.id   AF-A0A933Q1Q3-F1
#
_cell.length_a   1.000
_cell.length_b   1.000
_cell.length_c   1.000
_cell.angle_alpha   90.00
_cell.angle_beta   90.00
_cell.angle_gamma   90.00
#
_symmetry.space_group_name_H-M   'P 1'
#
loop_
_entity.id
_entity.type
_entity.pdbx_description
1 polymer ?
#
loop_
_entity_poly.entity_id
_entity_poly.type
_entity_poly.pdbx_seq_one_letter_code
_entity_poly.pdbx_strand_id
1 'polypeptide(L)'
;MDKNSVFVKTKEGEEAMRQRTRLVQRNLRNILIMVDGHASVADLARRFGDDATTQAALRELLAGGFIVESANPLDFTSTAPQESTGEKAEDVPVLTTLVDPSAQDPAPAPTPVAPPSLPPVIEEIELSAPEYESLPPPQPAAPPRAPQPAAAGPNWLDRIRTALAGKKEKPVTRARKTREKDYEEEQTIGPDLDPIGRGQKFNIGWPLLALFSVAGVAVLLALTLALYPYGRHLPDIERNASAMLQDTVKVGDIGFSFLPRPHLAMRNITVGKDAHLTVAAVRAVPDLLSLLGDKKVFHELVFEKAAVKVSGLGRLALAGAGSGGATAEIRHITVNGLSLTVGDVLLGGLSGEVQMSGTGAPEKILLRNADGTLKLEMQPKGESYQIAAIGSGWKAPFKPNPTFERLDVQGELRPSRLELSRIDGKAYEGLIEGKVTLDWAGNAALTGNLDLKRMNAAKLLKALGSELSAEGELSARLRLDAKADRLDKLAEALRTDGTFEMKRGVAKGFDLGEAVRSTGRGPTRGGETKFEQLTGSFLFDPKDCRLGNLRLSSGLFKAGGNLGIAGNAQLSGAMDVELKSSAASLRMLLAVGGTTRDPQLTPARGR
;
A
#
# COMPACT_ATOMS: atom_id res chain seq x y z
N MET A 1 -26.23 -8.10 -11.12
CA MET A 1 -24.87 -7.55 -11.16
C MET A 1 -24.91 -6.19 -10.53
N ASP A 2 -24.10 -5.98 -9.49
CA ASP A 2 -23.81 -4.64 -9.00
C ASP A 2 -22.97 -3.90 -10.06
N LYS A 3 -23.05 -2.57 -10.07
CA LYS A 3 -22.17 -1.72 -10.86
C LYS A 3 -20.75 -1.66 -10.28
N ASN A 4 -20.59 -1.98 -9.00
CA ASN A 4 -19.31 -2.04 -8.29
C ASN A 4 -18.57 -3.38 -8.42
N SER A 5 -19.24 -4.46 -8.86
CA SER A 5 -18.62 -5.78 -9.07
C SER A 5 -17.36 -5.68 -9.94
N VAL A 6 -16.31 -6.41 -9.59
CA VAL A 6 -15.07 -6.55 -10.37
C VAL A 6 -14.91 -8.01 -10.75
N PHE A 7 -14.57 -8.28 -12.02
CA PHE A 7 -14.44 -9.65 -12.53
C PHE A 7 -12.98 -9.98 -12.85
N VAL A 8 -12.62 -11.24 -12.67
CA VAL A 8 -11.29 -11.80 -12.99
C VAL A 8 -11.46 -12.95 -13.99
N LYS A 9 -10.53 -13.09 -14.92
CA LYS A 9 -10.49 -14.20 -15.89
C LYS A 9 -10.25 -15.52 -15.17
N THR A 10 -10.99 -16.56 -15.55
CA THR A 10 -10.66 -17.94 -15.17
C THR A 10 -9.58 -18.49 -16.11
N LYS A 11 -9.06 -19.70 -15.82
CA LYS A 11 -8.16 -20.42 -16.74
C LYS A 11 -8.82 -20.62 -18.11
N GLU A 12 -10.12 -20.92 -18.12
CA GLU A 12 -10.90 -21.08 -19.37
C GLU A 12 -11.04 -19.75 -20.12
N GLY A 13 -11.20 -18.63 -19.41
CA GLY A 13 -11.15 -17.28 -19.99
C GLY A 13 -9.80 -16.94 -20.64
N GLU A 14 -8.68 -17.28 -19.98
CA GLU A 14 -7.34 -17.10 -20.55
C GLU A 14 -7.10 -18.00 -21.77
N GLU A 15 -7.57 -19.25 -21.76
CA GLU A 15 -7.47 -20.15 -22.91
C GLU A 15 -8.37 -19.71 -24.07
N ALA A 16 -9.58 -19.20 -23.79
CA ALA A 16 -10.49 -18.64 -24.78
C ALA A 16 -9.94 -17.37 -25.47
N MET A 17 -9.08 -16.60 -24.78
CA MET A 17 -8.32 -15.52 -25.41
C MET A 17 -7.23 -16.03 -26.38
N ARG A 18 -6.64 -17.20 -26.11
CA ARG A 18 -5.61 -17.81 -26.98
C ARG A 18 -6.21 -18.53 -28.19
N GLN A 19 -7.38 -19.16 -28.03
CA GLN A 19 -8.05 -19.93 -29.08
C GLN A 19 -9.31 -19.21 -29.59
N ARG A 20 -9.18 -18.47 -30.71
CA ARG A 20 -10.27 -17.69 -31.33
C ARG A 20 -11.56 -18.49 -31.64
N THR A 21 -11.48 -19.82 -31.71
CA THR A 21 -12.60 -20.74 -31.95
C THR A 21 -13.46 -21.02 -30.71
N ARG A 22 -12.91 -20.88 -29.49
CA ARG A 22 -13.66 -21.14 -28.24
C ARG A 22 -14.66 -20.05 -27.86
N LEU A 23 -14.48 -18.82 -28.37
CA LEU A 23 -15.36 -17.68 -28.10
C LEU A 23 -15.74 -16.96 -29.40
N VAL A 24 -16.77 -17.48 -30.06
CA VAL A 24 -17.19 -17.10 -31.41
C VAL A 24 -17.74 -15.66 -31.47
N GLN A 25 -18.52 -15.25 -30.46
CA GLN A 25 -19.11 -13.91 -30.41
C GLN A 25 -18.05 -12.81 -30.20
N ARG A 26 -18.02 -11.84 -31.11
CA ARG A 26 -17.08 -10.70 -31.07
C ARG A 26 -17.26 -9.84 -29.81
N ASN A 27 -18.48 -9.60 -29.37
CA ASN A 27 -18.78 -8.71 -28.24
C ASN A 27 -18.29 -9.31 -26.91
N LEU A 28 -18.61 -10.59 -26.65
CA LEU A 28 -18.09 -11.34 -25.51
C LEU A 28 -16.56 -11.31 -25.49
N ARG A 29 -15.90 -11.51 -26.64
CA ARG A 29 -14.43 -11.54 -26.73
C ARG A 29 -13.82 -10.16 -26.44
N ASN A 30 -14.41 -9.08 -26.96
CA ASN A 30 -13.94 -7.72 -26.70
C ASN A 30 -14.01 -7.39 -25.19
N ILE A 31 -15.14 -7.73 -24.54
CA ILE A 31 -15.33 -7.49 -23.11
C ILE A 31 -14.41 -8.41 -22.28
N LEU A 32 -14.28 -9.69 -22.65
CA LEU A 32 -13.33 -10.61 -22.00
C LEU A 32 -11.89 -10.09 -22.09
N ILE A 33 -11.45 -9.53 -23.22
CA ILE A 33 -10.13 -8.88 -23.32
C ILE A 33 -10.00 -7.76 -22.26
N MET A 34 -11.02 -6.91 -22.13
CA MET A 34 -11.06 -5.76 -21.22
C MET A 34 -11.21 -6.10 -19.73
N VAL A 35 -11.63 -7.32 -19.36
CA VAL A 35 -11.67 -7.79 -17.96
C VAL A 35 -10.22 -7.92 -17.44
N ASP A 36 -9.78 -6.91 -16.69
CA ASP A 36 -8.41 -6.74 -16.20
C ASP A 36 -8.21 -7.09 -14.71
N GLY A 37 -9.28 -7.45 -14.00
CA GLY A 37 -9.28 -7.67 -12.55
C GLY A 37 -9.30 -6.38 -11.72
N HIS A 38 -9.52 -5.21 -12.35
CA HIS A 38 -9.46 -3.90 -11.71
C HIS A 38 -10.61 -2.96 -12.09
N ALA A 39 -11.17 -3.08 -13.29
CA ALA A 39 -12.31 -2.30 -13.75
C ALA A 39 -13.63 -2.83 -13.15
N SER A 40 -14.43 -1.92 -12.60
CA SER A 40 -15.82 -2.21 -12.20
C SER A 40 -16.72 -2.43 -13.42
N VAL A 41 -17.91 -3.02 -13.22
CA VAL A 41 -18.95 -3.09 -14.28
C VAL A 41 -19.26 -1.69 -14.84
N ALA A 42 -19.31 -0.66 -13.99
CA ALA A 42 -19.53 0.72 -14.43
C ALA A 42 -18.39 1.25 -15.33
N ASP A 43 -17.13 0.90 -15.03
CA ASP A 43 -15.99 1.33 -15.84
C ASP A 43 -15.87 0.53 -17.15
N LEU A 44 -16.20 -0.76 -17.13
CA LEU A 44 -16.31 -1.58 -18.35
C LEU A 44 -17.42 -1.03 -19.26
N ALA A 45 -18.60 -0.71 -18.71
CA ALA A 45 -19.70 -0.09 -19.46
C ALA A 45 -19.30 1.25 -20.09
N ARG A 46 -18.61 2.11 -19.33
CA ARG A 46 -18.07 3.39 -19.83
C ARG A 46 -17.03 3.21 -20.92
N ARG A 47 -16.13 2.22 -20.81
CA ARG A 47 -15.10 1.92 -21.82
C ARG A 47 -15.68 1.27 -23.08
N PHE A 48 -16.78 0.53 -22.98
CA PHE A 48 -17.43 -0.17 -24.11
C PHE A 48 -18.49 0.70 -24.81
N GLY A 49 -19.07 1.69 -24.12
CA GLY A 49 -20.03 2.66 -24.66
C GLY A 49 -21.51 2.29 -24.47
N ASP A 50 -21.82 1.10 -23.95
CA ASP A 50 -23.19 0.67 -23.63
C ASP A 50 -23.22 -0.20 -22.36
N ASP A 51 -24.02 0.22 -21.38
CA ASP A 51 -24.25 -0.48 -20.10
C ASP A 51 -25.09 -1.76 -20.28
N ALA A 52 -26.06 -1.76 -21.22
CA ALA A 52 -26.95 -2.89 -21.44
C ALA A 52 -26.20 -4.08 -22.08
N THR A 53 -25.51 -3.85 -23.21
CA THR A 53 -24.68 -4.87 -23.86
C THR A 53 -23.54 -5.32 -22.96
N THR A 54 -22.91 -4.42 -22.19
CA THR A 54 -21.82 -4.82 -21.28
C THR A 54 -22.33 -5.75 -20.18
N GLN A 55 -23.43 -5.44 -19.52
CA GLN A 55 -23.99 -6.31 -18.49
C GLN A 55 -24.53 -7.63 -19.05
N ALA A 56 -25.09 -7.65 -20.26
CA ALA A 56 -25.52 -8.89 -20.91
C ALA A 56 -24.32 -9.81 -21.19
N ALA A 57 -23.27 -9.27 -21.80
CA ALA A 57 -22.06 -10.00 -22.13
C ALA A 57 -21.30 -10.50 -20.88
N LEU A 58 -21.25 -9.72 -19.79
CA LEU A 58 -20.64 -10.17 -18.54
C LEU A 58 -21.42 -11.33 -17.91
N ARG A 59 -22.76 -11.34 -17.99
CA ARG A 59 -23.57 -12.48 -17.51
C ARG A 59 -23.32 -13.74 -18.34
N GLU A 60 -23.19 -13.60 -19.67
CA GLU A 60 -22.92 -14.71 -20.57
C GLU A 60 -21.49 -15.26 -20.40
N LEU A 61 -20.49 -14.40 -20.19
CA LEU A 61 -19.12 -14.80 -19.84
C LEU A 61 -19.03 -15.51 -18.49
N LEU A 62 -19.84 -15.10 -17.50
CA LEU A 62 -19.90 -15.71 -16.17
C LEU A 62 -20.62 -17.06 -16.22
N ALA A 63 -21.77 -17.14 -16.89
CA ALA A 63 -22.49 -18.39 -17.10
C ALA A 63 -21.69 -19.41 -17.93
N GLY A 64 -20.84 -18.93 -18.85
CA GLY A 64 -19.89 -19.74 -19.61
C GLY A 64 -18.56 -20.04 -18.90
N GLY A 65 -18.40 -19.71 -17.61
CA GLY A 65 -17.20 -20.03 -16.83
C GLY A 65 -15.94 -19.23 -17.16
N PHE A 66 -15.97 -18.31 -18.12
CA PHE A 66 -14.80 -17.55 -18.60
C PHE A 66 -14.34 -16.45 -17.63
N ILE A 67 -15.25 -15.94 -16.79
CA ILE A 67 -14.94 -14.97 -15.72
C ILE A 67 -15.59 -15.39 -14.40
N VAL A 68 -14.93 -15.04 -13.30
CA VAL A 68 -15.42 -15.20 -11.93
C VAL A 68 -15.52 -13.82 -11.26
N GLU A 69 -16.49 -13.63 -10.37
CA GLU A 69 -16.55 -12.42 -9.55
C GLU A 69 -15.37 -12.41 -8.58
N SER A 70 -14.63 -11.31 -8.53
CA SER A 70 -13.51 -11.18 -7.62
C SER A 70 -14.05 -11.11 -6.20
N ALA A 71 -13.71 -12.09 -5.35
CA ALA A 71 -13.93 -11.99 -3.92
C ALA A 71 -13.20 -10.71 -3.43
N ASN A 72 -13.98 -9.68 -3.11
CA ASN A 72 -13.45 -8.39 -2.69
C ASN A 72 -12.75 -8.58 -1.33
N PRO A 73 -11.43 -8.32 -1.19
CA PRO A 73 -10.73 -8.48 0.08
C PRO A 73 -11.21 -7.49 1.16
N LEU A 74 -12.00 -6.50 0.76
CA LEU A 74 -12.66 -5.51 1.63
C LEU A 74 -14.13 -5.86 1.90
N ASP A 75 -14.61 -7.04 1.49
CA ASP A 75 -15.94 -7.57 1.83
C ASP A 75 -15.80 -8.71 2.84
N PHE A 76 -15.96 -8.34 4.10
CA PHE A 76 -15.85 -9.22 5.26
C PHE A 76 -17.11 -10.09 5.46
N THR A 77 -18.15 -9.90 4.64
CA THR A 77 -19.37 -10.72 4.63
C THR A 77 -19.30 -11.89 3.64
N SER A 78 -18.35 -11.84 2.70
CA SER A 78 -18.09 -12.90 1.73
C SER A 78 -17.51 -14.14 2.41
N THR A 79 -18.40 -15.01 2.89
CA THR A 79 -18.02 -16.39 3.24
C THR A 79 -17.54 -17.07 1.97
N ALA A 80 -16.24 -17.36 1.89
CA ALA A 80 -15.66 -18.07 0.76
C ALA A 80 -16.46 -19.35 0.51
N PRO A 81 -16.85 -19.65 -0.75
CA PRO A 81 -17.56 -20.89 -1.06
C PRO A 81 -16.75 -22.07 -0.54
N GLN A 82 -17.32 -22.83 0.40
CA GLN A 82 -16.72 -24.09 0.81
C GLN A 82 -16.62 -24.97 -0.44
N GLU A 83 -15.46 -25.59 -0.66
CA GLU A 83 -15.34 -26.62 -1.69
C GLU A 83 -16.33 -27.74 -1.34
N SER A 84 -17.43 -27.80 -2.09
CA SER A 84 -18.51 -28.73 -1.81
C SER A 84 -18.08 -30.12 -2.23
N THR A 85 -17.41 -30.83 -1.32
CA THR A 85 -17.14 -32.28 -1.41
C THR A 85 -18.45 -33.04 -1.20
N GLY A 86 -19.39 -32.84 -2.15
CA GLY A 86 -20.71 -33.45 -2.18
C GLY A 86 -20.62 -34.90 -2.63
N GLU A 87 -19.95 -35.72 -1.82
CA GLU A 87 -19.87 -37.17 -2.01
C GLU A 87 -21.27 -37.75 -1.78
N LYS A 88 -21.95 -38.10 -2.88
CA LYS A 88 -23.23 -38.78 -2.82
C LYS A 88 -23.03 -40.21 -2.31
N ALA A 89 -23.58 -40.50 -1.15
CA ALA A 89 -23.84 -41.87 -0.75
C ALA A 89 -25.02 -42.43 -1.57
N GLU A 90 -24.77 -43.51 -2.33
CA GLU A 90 -25.78 -44.47 -2.80
C GLU A 90 -25.25 -45.88 -2.51
N ASP A 91 -26.16 -46.84 -2.31
CA ASP A 91 -25.88 -48.07 -1.57
C ASP A 91 -24.96 -49.09 -2.28
N VAL A 92 -24.21 -49.85 -1.47
CA VAL A 92 -23.59 -51.12 -1.87
C VAL A 92 -24.05 -52.23 -0.92
N PRO A 93 -24.82 -53.23 -1.39
CA PRO A 93 -25.15 -54.40 -0.58
C PRO A 93 -23.95 -55.35 -0.44
N VAL A 94 -23.85 -55.97 0.73
CA VAL A 94 -22.78 -56.91 1.14
C VAL A 94 -22.85 -58.22 0.36
N LEU A 95 -21.70 -58.81 -0.04
CA LEU A 95 -21.35 -60.21 0.23
C LEU A 95 -19.91 -60.62 -0.12
N THR A 96 -19.43 -61.64 0.60
CA THR A 96 -18.09 -62.22 0.67
C THR A 96 -17.70 -63.17 -0.48
N THR A 97 -16.43 -63.22 -0.86
CA THR A 97 -15.48 -64.39 -0.80
C THR A 97 -14.12 -63.98 -1.43
N LEU A 98 -12.93 -64.13 -0.83
CA LEU A 98 -12.14 -65.30 -0.39
C LEU A 98 -11.31 -66.02 -1.48
N VAL A 99 -10.03 -66.28 -1.14
CA VAL A 99 -9.02 -67.22 -1.72
C VAL A 99 -7.98 -66.72 -2.76
N ASP A 100 -6.72 -66.72 -2.27
CA ASP A 100 -5.35 -66.94 -2.81
C ASP A 100 -4.80 -66.43 -4.17
N PRO A 101 -3.48 -66.10 -4.21
CA PRO A 101 -2.72 -65.83 -5.44
C PRO A 101 -1.80 -67.01 -5.88
N SER A 102 -1.90 -67.46 -7.14
CA SER A 102 -0.79 -68.06 -7.92
C SER A 102 -1.21 -68.46 -9.35
N ALA A 103 -0.68 -67.76 -10.36
CA ALA A 103 -0.50 -68.24 -11.74
C ALA A 103 0.46 -67.29 -12.48
N GLN A 104 1.09 -67.74 -13.58
CA GLN A 104 2.22 -67.05 -14.20
C GLN A 104 2.19 -67.10 -15.73
N ASP A 105 2.38 -65.93 -16.36
CA ASP A 105 2.69 -65.69 -17.79
C ASP A 105 1.66 -66.17 -18.86
N PRO A 106 1.76 -65.77 -20.15
CA PRO A 106 2.65 -64.77 -20.77
C PRO A 106 1.92 -63.59 -21.48
N ALA A 107 2.69 -62.64 -22.01
CA ALA A 107 2.19 -61.46 -22.74
C ALA A 107 1.88 -61.71 -24.24
N PRO A 108 0.96 -60.92 -24.85
CA PRO A 108 0.76 -60.89 -26.30
C PRO A 108 1.77 -59.97 -27.02
N ALA A 109 2.04 -60.26 -28.30
CA ALA A 109 3.02 -59.56 -29.15
C ALA A 109 2.51 -58.22 -29.73
N PRO A 110 3.40 -57.28 -30.12
CA PRO A 110 3.01 -55.94 -30.55
C PRO A 110 2.51 -55.86 -32.00
N THR A 111 1.53 -54.98 -32.23
CA THR A 111 1.02 -54.61 -33.56
C THR A 111 2.01 -53.70 -34.32
N PRO A 112 2.11 -53.75 -35.67
CA PRO A 112 3.05 -52.93 -36.42
C PRO A 112 2.73 -51.43 -36.38
N VAL A 113 3.76 -50.60 -36.19
CA VAL A 113 3.67 -49.14 -36.23
C VAL A 113 3.88 -48.63 -37.66
N ALA A 114 2.99 -47.76 -38.13
CA ALA A 114 3.11 -47.11 -39.44
C ALA A 114 4.23 -46.03 -39.44
N PRO A 115 4.92 -45.80 -40.57
CA PRO A 115 6.04 -44.84 -40.62
C PRO A 115 5.57 -43.39 -40.39
N PRO A 116 6.39 -42.54 -39.75
CA PRO A 116 6.01 -41.17 -39.41
C PRO A 116 5.97 -40.26 -40.64
N SER A 117 4.92 -39.44 -40.73
CA SER A 117 4.82 -38.34 -41.69
C SER A 117 5.79 -37.20 -41.32
N LEU A 118 6.51 -36.67 -42.32
CA LEU A 118 7.34 -35.47 -42.15
C LEU A 118 6.48 -34.24 -41.78
N PRO A 119 6.98 -33.32 -40.93
CA PRO A 119 6.33 -32.03 -40.72
C PRO A 119 6.42 -31.16 -41.99
N PRO A 120 5.43 -30.29 -42.25
CA PRO A 120 5.49 -29.37 -43.39
C PRO A 120 6.62 -28.35 -43.23
N VAL A 121 7.25 -27.99 -44.35
CA VAL A 121 8.21 -26.88 -44.42
C VAL A 121 7.47 -25.58 -44.08
N ILE A 122 8.03 -24.80 -43.16
CA ILE A 122 7.61 -23.42 -42.91
C ILE A 122 8.45 -22.53 -43.82
N GLU A 123 7.82 -21.82 -44.75
CA GLU A 123 8.50 -20.81 -45.55
C GLU A 123 8.90 -19.63 -44.65
N GLU A 124 10.17 -19.22 -44.74
CA GLU A 124 10.76 -18.17 -43.93
C GLU A 124 10.36 -16.80 -44.50
N ILE A 125 9.29 -16.22 -43.96
CA ILE A 125 8.81 -14.89 -44.37
C ILE A 125 9.77 -13.84 -43.82
N GLU A 126 10.70 -13.36 -44.66
CA GLU A 126 11.52 -12.19 -44.38
C GLU A 126 10.63 -10.95 -44.18
N LEU A 127 10.41 -10.58 -42.92
CA LEU A 127 9.78 -9.31 -42.54
C LEU A 127 10.83 -8.21 -42.50
N SER A 128 10.87 -7.40 -43.56
CA SER A 128 11.73 -6.22 -43.67
C SER A 128 11.65 -5.34 -42.41
N ALA A 129 12.80 -4.99 -41.86
CA ALA A 129 12.85 -4.11 -40.69
C ALA A 129 12.28 -2.72 -41.02
N PRO A 130 11.40 -2.15 -40.18
CA PRO A 130 10.96 -0.77 -40.36
C PRO A 130 12.11 0.20 -40.05
N GLU A 131 12.33 1.17 -40.93
CA GLU A 131 13.25 2.27 -40.66
C GLU A 131 12.75 3.09 -39.46
N TYR A 132 13.56 3.16 -38.41
CA TYR A 132 13.30 4.06 -37.28
C TYR A 132 13.73 5.47 -37.67
N GLU A 133 12.77 6.27 -38.13
CA GLU A 133 12.96 7.71 -38.35
C GLU A 133 13.46 8.37 -37.05
N SER A 134 14.68 8.90 -37.09
CA SER A 134 15.40 9.29 -35.87
C SER A 134 14.83 10.57 -35.27
N LEU A 135 14.20 10.45 -34.10
CA LEU A 135 13.72 11.60 -33.32
C LEU A 135 14.87 12.59 -33.06
N PRO A 136 14.65 13.91 -33.24
CA PRO A 136 15.67 14.92 -33.00
C PRO A 136 16.07 14.96 -31.51
N PRO A 137 17.33 15.31 -31.19
CA PRO A 137 17.83 15.30 -29.82
C PRO A 137 17.08 16.32 -28.94
N PRO A 138 16.83 16.00 -27.65
CA PRO A 138 16.15 16.92 -26.75
C PRO A 138 16.97 18.18 -26.50
N GLN A 139 16.31 19.33 -26.54
CA GLN A 139 16.95 20.63 -26.27
C GLN A 139 17.46 20.70 -24.82
N PRO A 140 18.59 21.39 -24.55
CA PRO A 140 19.13 21.51 -23.20
C PRO A 140 18.12 22.16 -22.23
N ALA A 141 17.95 21.56 -21.05
CA ALA A 141 17.09 22.12 -20.02
C ALA A 141 17.61 23.48 -19.53
N ALA A 142 16.71 24.44 -19.33
CA ALA A 142 17.05 25.75 -18.78
C ALA A 142 17.68 25.63 -17.37
N PRO A 143 18.65 26.48 -17.02
CA PRO A 143 19.39 26.37 -15.77
C PRO A 143 18.48 26.53 -14.53
N PRO A 144 18.80 25.86 -13.40
CA PRO A 144 17.96 25.87 -12.21
C PRO A 144 17.85 27.29 -11.62
N ARG A 145 16.61 27.72 -11.37
CA ARG A 145 16.32 29.02 -10.77
C ARG A 145 16.81 29.03 -9.32
N ALA A 146 17.61 30.04 -8.96
CA ALA A 146 18.16 30.18 -7.60
C ALA A 146 17.05 30.18 -6.52
N PRO A 147 17.31 29.65 -5.32
CA PRO A 147 16.30 29.53 -4.27
C PRO A 147 15.80 30.91 -3.84
N GLN A 148 14.50 31.15 -4.06
CA GLN A 148 13.84 32.34 -3.56
C GLN A 148 13.67 32.23 -2.04
N PRO A 149 14.02 33.25 -1.24
CA PRO A 149 13.73 33.23 0.19
C PRO A 149 12.22 33.18 0.40
N ALA A 150 11.78 32.40 1.39
CA ALA A 150 10.37 32.16 1.65
C ALA A 150 9.65 33.49 1.94
N ALA A 151 8.75 33.89 1.02
CA ALA A 151 7.94 35.08 1.19
C ALA A 151 7.01 34.90 2.41
N ALA A 152 7.17 35.74 3.42
CA ALA A 152 6.22 35.82 4.53
C ALA A 152 4.83 36.16 3.97
N GLY A 153 3.79 35.47 4.45
CA GLY A 153 2.42 35.70 4.01
C GLY A 153 1.98 37.15 4.23
N PRO A 154 1.05 37.67 3.40
CA PRO A 154 0.70 39.09 3.39
C PRO A 154 0.19 39.56 4.77
N ASN A 155 0.97 40.42 5.43
CA ASN A 155 0.68 40.88 6.78
C ASN A 155 -0.53 41.83 6.81
N TRP A 156 -1.71 41.28 7.10
CA TRP A 156 -3.00 41.97 7.05
C TRP A 156 -3.06 43.25 7.90
N LEU A 157 -2.29 43.31 8.98
CA LEU A 157 -2.18 44.46 9.90
C LEU A 157 -1.71 45.75 9.20
N ASP A 158 -0.81 45.66 8.22
CA ASP A 158 -0.27 46.85 7.54
C ASP A 158 -1.25 47.39 6.48
N ARG A 159 -2.19 46.57 5.99
CA ARG A 159 -3.31 47.03 5.16
C ARG A 159 -4.33 47.86 5.97
N ILE A 160 -4.50 47.55 7.25
CA ILE A 160 -5.39 48.32 8.15
C ILE A 160 -4.75 49.67 8.50
N ARG A 161 -3.45 49.70 8.80
CA ARG A 161 -2.72 50.97 9.06
C ARG A 161 -2.72 51.91 7.85
N THR A 162 -2.47 51.39 6.65
CA THR A 162 -2.50 52.19 5.43
C THR A 162 -3.90 52.70 5.07
N ALA A 163 -4.95 51.91 5.33
CA ALA A 163 -6.35 52.35 5.16
C ALA A 163 -6.77 53.48 6.14
N LEU A 164 -6.18 53.54 7.34
CA LEU A 164 -6.50 54.55 8.36
C LEU A 164 -5.70 55.86 8.21
N ALA A 165 -4.57 55.86 7.50
CA ALA A 165 -3.72 57.04 7.33
C ALA A 165 -4.14 57.96 6.16
N GLY A 166 -4.86 57.45 5.16
CA GLY A 166 -5.08 58.14 3.88
C GLY A 166 -6.34 59.02 3.81
N LYS A 167 -6.38 60.20 4.44
CA LYS A 167 -7.52 61.13 4.25
C LYS A 167 -7.23 62.63 4.40
N LYS A 168 -6.67 63.25 3.34
CA LYS A 168 -7.04 64.57 2.77
C LYS A 168 -6.01 65.00 1.72
N GLU A 169 -6.47 65.24 0.49
CA GLU A 169 -6.28 66.49 -0.25
C GLU A 169 -7.10 66.48 -1.55
N LYS A 170 -7.39 67.67 -2.10
CA LYS A 170 -8.14 67.84 -3.36
C LYS A 170 -7.30 68.67 -4.35
N PRO A 171 -6.91 68.14 -5.51
CA PRO A 171 -6.46 68.96 -6.63
C PRO A 171 -7.67 69.55 -7.37
N VAL A 172 -7.59 70.83 -7.71
CA VAL A 172 -8.53 71.51 -8.63
C VAL A 172 -7.96 71.45 -10.04
N THR A 173 -8.76 71.05 -11.02
CA THR A 173 -8.37 71.15 -12.44
C THR A 173 -9.49 71.74 -13.29
N ARG A 174 -9.20 72.85 -13.97
CA ARG A 174 -10.07 73.41 -15.03
C ARG A 174 -9.80 72.68 -16.35
N ALA A 175 -10.85 72.36 -17.10
CA ALA A 175 -10.78 72.12 -18.55
C ALA A 175 -12.06 72.65 -19.22
N ARG A 176 -11.98 73.06 -20.50
CA ARG A 176 -13.02 73.84 -21.20
C ARG A 176 -13.11 73.47 -22.68
N LYS A 177 -14.28 72.99 -23.11
CA LYS A 177 -14.95 73.17 -24.43
C LYS A 177 -16.34 72.50 -24.31
N THR A 178 -17.48 73.19 -24.46
CA THR A 178 -18.00 73.92 -25.64
C THR A 178 -18.50 72.97 -26.72
N ARG A 179 -19.83 72.96 -26.97
CA ARG A 179 -20.44 73.41 -28.24
C ARG A 179 -22.00 73.31 -28.21
N GLU A 180 -22.68 74.45 -28.47
CA GLU A 180 -24.04 74.64 -29.08
C GLU A 180 -25.29 73.90 -28.52
N LYS A 181 -26.52 74.49 -28.50
CA LYS A 181 -26.99 75.90 -28.57
C LYS A 181 -28.52 75.97 -28.31
N ASP A 182 -29.09 77.20 -28.35
CA ASP A 182 -30.51 77.55 -28.61
C ASP A 182 -31.54 77.32 -27.47
N TYR A 183 -32.47 78.24 -27.11
CA TYR A 183 -32.76 79.64 -27.54
C TYR A 183 -33.22 80.52 -26.34
N GLU A 184 -33.46 81.82 -26.62
CA GLU A 184 -34.12 82.92 -25.86
C GLU A 184 -35.10 82.58 -24.70
N GLU A 185 -35.36 83.41 -23.67
CA GLU A 185 -34.82 84.71 -23.17
C GLU A 185 -35.20 84.84 -21.65
N GLU A 186 -35.08 85.93 -20.85
CA GLU A 186 -34.84 87.38 -21.07
C GLU A 186 -34.08 88.02 -19.85
N GLN A 187 -34.21 89.33 -19.59
CA GLN A 187 -33.65 90.11 -18.46
C GLN A 187 -34.56 90.04 -17.20
N THR A 188 -34.19 90.42 -15.96
CA THR A 188 -33.41 91.55 -15.43
C THR A 188 -32.77 91.25 -14.05
N ILE A 189 -32.04 92.20 -13.45
CA ILE A 189 -31.24 92.04 -12.21
C ILE A 189 -31.83 92.86 -11.04
N GLY A 190 -32.00 92.25 -9.86
CA GLY A 190 -32.28 92.91 -8.58
C GLY A 190 -32.20 91.91 -7.41
N PRO A 191 -31.58 92.25 -6.25
CA PRO A 191 -31.30 91.26 -5.20
C PRO A 191 -32.38 91.18 -4.11
N ASP A 192 -32.54 89.99 -3.52
CA ASP A 192 -33.18 89.78 -2.22
C ASP A 192 -32.40 88.74 -1.39
N LEU A 193 -32.58 88.72 -0.06
CA LEU A 193 -31.77 87.98 0.91
C LEU A 193 -32.57 86.89 1.63
N ASP A 194 -32.60 85.69 1.07
CA ASP A 194 -33.28 84.53 1.68
C ASP A 194 -32.47 83.87 2.83
N PRO A 195 -33.13 83.27 3.85
CA PRO A 195 -32.52 82.98 5.14
C PRO A 195 -31.86 81.60 5.29
N ILE A 196 -31.12 81.44 6.40
CA ILE A 196 -30.36 80.24 6.75
C ILE A 196 -31.28 79.01 6.89
N GLY A 197 -31.11 78.04 5.98
CA GLY A 197 -31.86 76.78 5.97
C GLY A 197 -31.63 75.88 7.19
N ARG A 198 -32.70 75.28 7.70
CA ARG A 198 -32.69 74.34 8.84
C ARG A 198 -31.77 73.12 8.58
N GLY A 199 -31.09 72.67 9.63
CA GLY A 199 -30.19 71.51 9.59
C GLY A 199 -30.86 70.20 9.14
N GLN A 200 -30.23 69.53 8.17
CA GLN A 200 -30.69 68.29 7.57
C GLN A 200 -30.54 67.11 8.55
N LYS A 201 -31.66 66.65 9.13
CA LYS A 201 -31.68 65.44 9.96
C LYS A 201 -31.55 64.19 9.08
N PHE A 202 -30.48 63.41 9.27
CA PHE A 202 -30.34 62.09 8.66
C PHE A 202 -31.31 61.10 9.32
N ASN A 203 -32.47 60.88 8.70
CA ASN A 203 -33.39 59.81 9.10
C ASN A 203 -32.79 58.45 8.72
N ILE A 204 -32.03 57.84 9.63
CA ILE A 204 -31.58 56.45 9.49
C ILE A 204 -32.80 55.54 9.61
N GLY A 205 -33.20 54.92 8.50
CA GLY A 205 -34.35 54.03 8.47
C GLY A 205 -34.18 52.84 9.41
N TRP A 206 -35.24 52.49 10.14
CA TRP A 206 -35.29 51.36 11.08
C TRP A 206 -34.71 50.03 10.55
N PRO A 207 -34.95 49.58 9.29
CA PRO A 207 -34.32 48.36 8.77
C PRO A 207 -32.79 48.42 8.67
N LEU A 208 -32.19 49.60 8.51
CA LEU A 208 -30.73 49.74 8.51
C LEU A 208 -30.16 49.57 9.92
N LEU A 209 -30.83 50.14 10.93
CA LEU A 209 -30.49 49.94 12.35
C LEU A 209 -30.69 48.48 12.76
N ALA A 210 -31.75 47.82 12.27
CA ALA A 210 -31.95 46.38 12.47
C ALA A 210 -30.79 45.57 11.90
N LEU A 211 -30.37 45.83 10.64
CA LEU A 211 -29.24 45.14 10.02
C LEU A 211 -27.92 45.33 10.79
N PHE A 212 -27.62 46.57 11.21
CA PHE A 212 -26.44 46.85 12.05
C PHE A 212 -26.54 46.21 13.44
N SER A 213 -27.74 46.08 14.03
CA SER A 213 -27.93 45.38 15.31
C SER A 213 -27.69 43.87 15.17
N VAL A 214 -28.19 43.24 14.11
CA VAL A 214 -27.96 41.80 13.84
C VAL A 214 -26.47 41.54 13.56
N ALA A 215 -25.82 42.37 12.74
CA ALA A 215 -24.38 42.28 12.51
C ALA A 215 -23.57 42.53 13.78
N GLY A 216 -23.94 43.51 14.60
CA GLY A 216 -23.31 43.80 15.89
C GLY A 216 -23.46 42.65 16.90
N VAL A 217 -24.65 42.07 17.01
CA VAL A 217 -24.89 40.87 17.84
C VAL A 217 -24.12 39.67 17.31
N ALA A 218 -24.05 39.45 15.99
CA ALA A 218 -23.25 38.37 15.42
C ALA A 218 -21.74 38.54 15.69
N VAL A 219 -21.21 39.77 15.60
CA VAL A 219 -19.81 40.08 15.94
C VAL A 219 -19.55 39.95 17.44
N LEU A 220 -20.47 40.38 18.30
CA LEU A 220 -20.35 40.27 19.76
C LEU A 220 -20.48 38.81 20.23
N LEU A 221 -21.36 38.02 19.61
CA LEU A 221 -21.45 36.58 19.78
C LEU A 221 -20.16 35.88 19.32
N ALA A 222 -19.62 36.26 18.15
CA ALA A 222 -18.35 35.71 17.67
C ALA A 222 -17.18 36.09 18.60
N LEU A 223 -17.14 37.32 19.11
CA LEU A 223 -16.10 37.80 20.03
C LEU A 223 -16.19 37.13 21.40
N THR A 224 -17.41 36.95 21.94
CA THR A 224 -17.61 36.23 23.21
C THR A 224 -17.27 34.76 23.07
N LEU A 225 -17.67 34.08 21.99
CA LEU A 225 -17.22 32.71 21.71
C LEU A 225 -15.72 32.62 21.39
N ALA A 226 -15.07 33.66 20.86
CA ALA A 226 -13.61 33.65 20.64
C ALA A 226 -12.80 33.83 21.94
N LEU A 227 -13.28 34.67 22.86
CA LEU A 227 -12.59 35.04 24.10
C LEU A 227 -13.05 34.23 25.33
N TYR A 228 -13.98 33.30 25.16
CA TYR A 228 -14.48 32.45 26.24
C TYR A 228 -13.39 31.49 26.77
N PRO A 229 -13.25 31.32 28.09
CA PRO A 229 -12.21 30.47 28.69
C PRO A 229 -12.56 28.97 28.60
N TYR A 230 -12.44 28.38 27.39
CA TYR A 230 -12.70 26.95 27.15
C TYR A 230 -11.89 26.00 28.04
N GLY A 231 -10.72 26.44 28.51
CA GLY A 231 -9.88 25.71 29.48
C GLY A 231 -10.64 25.21 30.71
N ARG A 232 -11.73 25.88 31.12
CA ARG A 232 -12.57 25.45 32.25
C ARG A 232 -13.25 24.09 32.05
N HIS A 233 -13.38 23.63 30.81
CA HIS A 233 -14.00 22.35 30.44
C HIS A 233 -12.97 21.24 30.16
N LEU A 234 -11.66 21.54 30.15
CA LEU A 234 -10.62 20.53 29.95
C LEU A 234 -10.69 19.36 30.96
N PRO A 235 -10.90 19.56 32.28
CA PRO A 235 -10.89 18.45 33.23
C PRO A 235 -11.98 17.40 32.98
N ASP A 236 -13.14 17.81 32.44
CA ASP A 236 -14.24 16.90 32.13
C ASP A 236 -14.03 16.20 30.77
N ILE A 237 -13.46 16.92 29.79
CA ILE A 237 -13.06 16.36 28.50
C ILE A 237 -11.96 15.31 28.69
N GLU A 238 -10.91 15.62 29.46
CA GLU A 238 -9.84 14.68 29.80
C GLU A 238 -10.37 13.45 30.55
N ARG A 239 -11.27 13.64 31.53
CA ARG A 239 -11.88 12.54 32.29
C ARG A 239 -12.69 11.60 31.39
N ASN A 240 -13.57 12.16 30.55
CA ASN A 240 -14.43 11.37 29.68
C ASN A 240 -13.63 10.66 28.58
N ALA A 241 -12.64 11.35 27.97
CA ALA A 241 -11.75 10.73 27.01
C ALA A 241 -10.88 9.63 27.65
N SER A 242 -10.45 9.80 28.90
CA SER A 242 -9.69 8.77 29.62
C SER A 242 -10.53 7.53 29.96
N ALA A 243 -11.82 7.72 30.26
CA ALA A 243 -12.75 6.60 30.44
C ALA A 243 -12.99 5.83 29.13
N MET A 244 -13.15 6.55 28.01
CA MET A 244 -13.35 5.94 26.68
C MET A 244 -12.12 5.17 26.17
N LEU A 245 -10.92 5.74 26.31
CA LEU A 245 -9.67 5.12 25.84
C LEU A 245 -9.06 4.13 26.85
N GLN A 246 -9.66 3.99 28.05
CA GLN A 246 -9.14 3.23 29.19
C GLN A 246 -7.69 3.61 29.60
N ASP A 247 -7.24 4.82 29.24
CA ASP A 247 -5.89 5.31 29.51
C ASP A 247 -5.87 6.83 29.73
N THR A 248 -4.83 7.35 30.36
CA THR A 248 -4.77 8.76 30.79
C THR A 248 -4.62 9.69 29.59
N VAL A 249 -5.61 10.56 29.37
CA VAL A 249 -5.59 11.63 28.36
C VAL A 249 -5.16 12.95 28.99
N LYS A 250 -4.27 13.67 28.30
CA LYS A 250 -3.88 15.05 28.58
C LYS A 250 -4.11 15.92 27.35
N VAL A 251 -4.65 17.12 27.53
CA VAL A 251 -4.90 18.10 26.45
C VAL A 251 -4.20 19.42 26.79
N GLY A 252 -3.28 19.87 25.94
CA GLY A 252 -2.45 21.05 26.23
C GLY A 252 -3.12 22.41 26.00
N ASP A 253 -4.01 22.52 25.02
CA ASP A 253 -4.73 23.76 24.68
C ASP A 253 -6.12 23.43 24.09
N ILE A 254 -7.09 24.33 24.29
CA ILE A 254 -8.42 24.27 23.69
C ILE A 254 -8.97 25.67 23.39
N GLY A 255 -9.49 25.85 22.18
CA GLY A 255 -10.14 27.08 21.75
C GLY A 255 -11.24 26.84 20.72
N PHE A 256 -11.89 27.91 20.27
CA PHE A 256 -12.93 27.87 19.23
C PHE A 256 -12.48 28.66 18.00
N SER A 257 -12.77 28.15 16.81
CA SER A 257 -12.45 28.79 15.54
C SER A 257 -13.66 28.80 14.62
N PHE A 258 -13.88 29.92 13.94
CA PHE A 258 -15.05 30.14 13.07
C PHE A 258 -14.81 29.73 11.61
N LEU A 259 -13.56 29.49 11.22
CA LEU A 259 -13.14 29.29 9.83
C LEU A 259 -12.42 27.94 9.64
N PRO A 260 -12.70 27.18 8.56
CA PRO A 260 -13.67 27.47 7.50
C PRO A 260 -15.14 27.21 7.92
N ARG A 261 -15.35 26.52 9.04
CA ARG A 261 -16.64 26.36 9.73
C ARG A 261 -16.42 26.49 11.25
N PRO A 262 -17.45 26.85 12.04
CA PRO A 262 -17.37 26.87 13.49
C PRO A 262 -17.00 25.49 14.07
N HIS A 263 -15.90 25.43 14.83
CA HIS A 263 -15.42 24.19 15.44
C HIS A 263 -14.62 24.47 16.73
N LEU A 264 -14.60 23.47 17.61
CA LEU A 264 -13.74 23.43 18.78
C LEU A 264 -12.41 22.79 18.38
N ALA A 265 -11.28 23.43 18.70
CA ALA A 265 -9.94 22.95 18.37
C ALA A 265 -9.18 22.64 19.66
N MET A 266 -8.87 21.36 19.88
CA MET A 266 -7.99 20.87 20.94
C MET A 266 -6.59 20.62 20.36
N ARG A 267 -5.53 20.87 21.14
CA ARG A 267 -4.13 20.74 20.66
C ARG A 267 -3.21 20.09 21.67
N ASN A 268 -2.10 19.57 21.18
CA ASN A 268 -1.03 18.93 21.96
C ASN A 268 -1.60 17.84 22.88
N ILE A 269 -2.36 16.91 22.29
CA ILE A 269 -3.05 15.84 23.01
C ILE A 269 -2.08 14.67 23.19
N THR A 270 -2.00 14.14 24.40
CA THR A 270 -1.15 12.98 24.75
C THR A 270 -1.98 11.93 25.46
N VAL A 271 -1.77 10.66 25.11
CA VAL A 271 -2.47 9.50 25.69
C VAL A 271 -1.45 8.50 26.21
N GLY A 272 -1.67 8.08 27.46
CA GLY A 272 -0.84 7.14 28.20
C GLY A 272 0.39 7.77 28.84
N LYS A 273 0.83 7.16 29.95
CA LYS A 273 2.00 7.61 30.74
C LYS A 273 3.28 7.70 29.90
N ASP A 274 3.45 6.76 28.97
CA ASP A 274 4.61 6.68 28.07
C ASP A 274 4.43 7.44 26.74
N ALA A 275 3.38 8.28 26.64
CA ALA A 275 2.98 8.99 25.43
C ALA A 275 2.98 8.07 24.18
N HIS A 276 2.22 6.97 24.24
CA HIS A 276 2.18 5.98 23.15
C HIS A 276 1.23 6.37 22.02
N LEU A 277 0.33 7.32 22.27
CA LEU A 277 -0.43 8.04 21.26
C LEU A 277 -0.31 9.54 21.56
N THR A 278 0.05 10.33 20.55
CA THR A 278 -0.01 11.80 20.59
C THR A 278 -0.76 12.32 19.38
N VAL A 279 -1.48 13.44 19.50
CA VAL A 279 -2.20 14.08 18.39
C VAL A 279 -1.92 15.58 18.42
N ALA A 280 -1.44 16.14 17.32
CA ALA A 280 -1.08 17.56 17.25
C ALA A 280 -2.32 18.46 17.41
N ALA A 281 -3.42 18.13 16.74
CA ALA A 281 -4.70 18.78 16.93
C ALA A 281 -5.90 17.83 16.69
N VAL A 282 -7.01 18.09 17.37
CA VAL A 282 -8.33 17.52 17.07
C VAL A 282 -9.31 18.68 16.87
N ARG A 283 -9.98 18.71 15.72
CA ARG A 283 -11.09 19.63 15.44
C ARG A 283 -12.42 18.90 15.61
N ALA A 284 -13.21 19.31 16.60
CA ALA A 284 -14.56 18.81 16.82
C ALA A 284 -15.56 19.81 16.21
N VAL A 285 -16.35 19.36 15.24
CA VAL A 285 -17.41 20.14 14.58
C VAL A 285 -18.74 19.78 15.25
N PRO A 286 -19.25 20.59 16.19
CA PRO A 286 -20.51 20.30 16.87
C PRO A 286 -21.71 20.54 15.96
N ASP A 287 -22.80 19.82 16.19
CA ASP A 287 -24.13 20.31 15.86
C ASP A 287 -24.47 21.47 16.81
N LEU A 288 -24.53 22.68 16.27
CA LEU A 288 -24.76 23.91 17.05
C LEU A 288 -26.11 23.92 17.78
N LEU A 289 -27.12 23.18 17.31
CA LEU A 289 -28.40 23.04 18.00
C LEU A 289 -28.31 22.02 19.15
N SER A 290 -27.53 20.95 18.97
CA SER A 290 -27.31 19.95 20.04
C SER A 290 -26.59 20.51 21.27
N LEU A 291 -25.79 21.57 21.11
CA LEU A 291 -25.06 22.21 22.22
C LEU A 291 -25.98 22.85 23.27
N LEU A 292 -27.27 23.05 22.95
CA LEU A 292 -28.28 23.58 23.86
C LEU A 292 -29.07 22.47 24.58
N GLY A 293 -28.87 21.20 24.22
CA GLY A 293 -29.54 20.04 24.82
C GLY A 293 -28.59 19.15 25.63
N ASP A 294 -29.14 18.19 26.36
CA ASP A 294 -28.38 17.29 27.23
C ASP A 294 -27.42 16.37 26.46
N LYS A 295 -27.85 15.90 25.27
CA LYS A 295 -27.05 15.06 24.38
C LYS A 295 -26.30 15.93 23.36
N LYS A 296 -24.99 16.08 23.58
CA LYS A 296 -24.09 16.82 22.68
C LYS A 296 -23.77 15.95 21.46
N VAL A 297 -23.89 16.50 20.25
CA VAL A 297 -23.64 15.78 18.99
C VAL A 297 -22.50 16.46 18.23
N PHE A 298 -21.54 15.65 17.79
CA PHE A 298 -20.45 16.07 16.92
C PHE A 298 -20.62 15.41 15.55
N HIS A 299 -20.76 16.25 14.52
CA HIS A 299 -20.89 15.81 13.14
C HIS A 299 -19.58 15.24 12.60
N GLU A 300 -18.45 15.85 12.95
CA GLU A 300 -17.13 15.45 12.51
C GLU A 300 -16.10 15.65 13.63
N LEU A 301 -15.21 14.68 13.82
CA LEU A 301 -13.97 14.81 14.59
C LEU A 301 -12.76 14.61 13.67
N VAL A 302 -12.03 15.68 13.38
CA VAL A 302 -10.82 15.63 12.54
C VAL A 302 -9.57 15.51 13.42
N PHE A 303 -8.91 14.37 13.39
CA PHE A 303 -7.62 14.12 14.03
C PHE A 303 -6.49 14.49 13.06
N GLU A 304 -5.63 15.45 13.44
CA GLU A 304 -4.50 15.91 12.64
C GLU A 304 -3.16 15.48 13.25
N LYS A 305 -2.33 14.83 12.43
CA LYS A 305 -0.98 14.37 12.78
C LYS A 305 -0.97 13.57 14.09
N ALA A 306 -1.78 12.52 14.12
CA ALA A 306 -1.68 11.49 15.14
C ALA A 306 -0.35 10.72 14.97
N ALA A 307 0.29 10.37 16.07
CA ALA A 307 1.45 9.47 16.08
C ALA A 307 1.17 8.36 17.10
N VAL A 308 1.16 7.12 16.62
CA VAL A 308 0.86 5.91 17.39
C VAL A 308 2.10 5.03 17.45
N LYS A 309 2.53 4.67 18.65
CA LYS A 309 3.48 3.57 18.88
C LYS A 309 2.72 2.25 18.85
N VAL A 310 3.34 1.17 18.39
CA VAL A 310 2.76 -0.19 18.37
C VAL A 310 2.11 -0.62 19.71
N SER A 311 2.69 -0.22 20.85
CA SER A 311 2.14 -0.47 22.21
C SER A 311 0.84 0.28 22.53
N GLY A 312 0.45 1.23 21.69
CA GLY A 312 -0.83 1.95 21.72
C GLY A 312 -1.89 1.37 20.79
N LEU A 313 -1.51 0.69 19.68
CA LEU A 313 -2.47 0.05 18.77
C LEU A 313 -3.40 -0.91 19.51
N GLY A 314 -2.86 -1.68 20.44
CA GLY A 314 -3.62 -2.62 21.23
C GLY A 314 -4.62 -2.01 22.21
N ARG A 315 -4.42 -0.75 22.61
CA ARG A 315 -5.35 0.00 23.48
C ARG A 315 -6.43 0.70 22.65
N LEU A 316 -6.06 1.20 21.47
CA LEU A 316 -7.01 1.63 20.45
C LEU A 316 -7.97 0.51 20.02
N ALA A 317 -7.51 -0.75 20.02
CA ALA A 317 -8.36 -1.92 19.79
C ALA A 317 -9.39 -2.18 20.92
N LEU A 318 -9.17 -1.68 22.13
CA LEU A 318 -10.11 -1.82 23.27
C LEU A 318 -11.07 -0.62 23.39
N ALA A 319 -10.67 0.56 22.91
CA ALA A 319 -11.46 1.79 22.97
C ALA A 319 -12.86 1.70 22.32
N GLY A 320 -13.06 0.78 21.37
CA GLY A 320 -14.36 0.55 20.74
C GLY A 320 -15.39 -0.18 21.63
N ALA A 321 -14.95 -0.92 22.65
CA ALA A 321 -15.83 -1.78 23.47
C ALA A 321 -16.51 -1.04 24.65
N GLY A 322 -16.05 0.16 25.00
CA GLY A 322 -16.43 0.87 26.23
C GLY A 322 -17.47 1.99 26.09
N SER A 323 -18.09 2.19 24.92
CA SER A 323 -18.87 3.42 24.62
C SER A 323 -20.19 3.60 25.39
N GLY A 324 -20.64 2.60 26.17
CA GLY A 324 -21.95 2.53 26.82
C GLY A 324 -22.29 3.60 27.89
N GLY A 325 -21.43 4.60 28.09
CA GLY A 325 -21.66 5.77 28.95
C GLY A 325 -21.41 7.13 28.28
N ALA A 326 -21.27 7.17 26.95
CA ALA A 326 -20.88 8.37 26.22
C ALA A 326 -21.98 9.46 26.22
N THR A 327 -21.75 10.57 26.93
CA THR A 327 -22.62 11.78 26.89
C THR A 327 -22.48 12.60 25.60
N ALA A 328 -21.81 12.07 24.58
CA ALA A 328 -21.53 12.73 23.32
C ALA A 328 -21.66 11.73 22.15
N GLU A 329 -22.45 12.09 21.14
CA GLU A 329 -22.58 11.33 19.89
C GLU A 329 -21.52 11.78 18.89
N ILE A 330 -20.83 10.84 18.25
CA ILE A 330 -19.83 11.08 17.21
C ILE A 330 -20.29 10.38 15.94
N ARG A 331 -20.57 11.13 14.88
CA ARG A 331 -21.11 10.58 13.62
C ARG A 331 -20.03 10.18 12.61
N HIS A 332 -18.97 10.97 12.51
CA HIS A 332 -17.87 10.73 11.58
C HIS A 332 -16.54 11.14 12.20
N ILE A 333 -15.50 10.35 11.96
CA ILE A 333 -14.13 10.67 12.38
C ILE A 333 -13.24 10.70 11.15
N THR A 334 -12.57 11.82 10.92
CA THR A 334 -11.60 12.03 9.84
C THR A 334 -10.19 11.95 10.43
N VAL A 335 -9.29 11.16 9.85
CA VAL A 335 -7.90 11.01 10.30
C VAL A 335 -6.97 11.53 9.21
N ASN A 336 -6.13 12.51 9.54
CA ASN A 336 -5.25 13.19 8.58
C ASN A 336 -3.79 13.13 9.02
N GLY A 337 -2.95 12.43 8.24
CA GLY A 337 -1.51 12.34 8.48
C GLY A 337 -1.12 11.55 9.73
N LEU A 338 -1.89 10.51 10.07
CA LEU A 338 -1.50 9.50 11.05
C LEU A 338 -0.14 8.90 10.69
N SER A 339 0.68 8.68 11.72
CA SER A 339 1.94 7.96 11.64
C SER A 339 1.94 6.81 12.64
N LEU A 340 2.40 5.64 12.19
CA LEU A 340 2.53 4.44 13.00
C LEU A 340 4.00 4.07 13.14
N THR A 341 4.47 3.92 14.37
CA THR A 341 5.86 3.55 14.70
C THR A 341 5.91 2.13 15.26
N VAL A 342 6.60 1.24 14.53
CA VAL A 342 6.74 -0.19 14.82
C VAL A 342 8.23 -0.50 14.94
N GLY A 343 8.76 -0.38 16.16
CA GLY A 343 10.21 -0.32 16.38
C GLY A 343 10.81 0.89 15.67
N ASP A 344 11.89 0.68 14.91
CA ASP A 344 12.52 1.73 14.07
C ASP A 344 11.75 2.03 12.77
N VAL A 345 10.68 1.28 12.46
CA VAL A 345 9.91 1.45 11.21
C VAL A 345 8.81 2.48 11.39
N LEU A 346 8.82 3.54 10.57
CA LEU A 346 7.80 4.58 10.53
C LEU A 346 6.92 4.43 9.28
N LEU A 347 5.65 4.05 9.46
CA LEU A 347 4.62 4.12 8.43
C LEU A 347 3.86 5.45 8.57
N GLY A 348 4.35 6.50 7.91
CA GLY A 348 3.82 7.85 7.97
C GLY A 348 2.75 8.17 6.92
N GLY A 349 1.97 9.23 7.17
CA GLY A 349 1.07 9.83 6.18
C GLY A 349 -0.23 9.07 5.93
N LEU A 350 -0.62 8.16 6.82
CA LEU A 350 -1.91 7.46 6.76
C LEU A 350 -3.05 8.47 6.95
N SER A 351 -4.05 8.46 6.07
CA SER A 351 -5.22 9.34 6.16
C SER A 351 -6.49 8.62 5.69
N GLY A 352 -7.66 9.03 6.18
CA GLY A 352 -8.93 8.41 5.86
C GLY A 352 -10.00 8.66 6.93
N GLU A 353 -10.88 7.69 7.16
CA GLU A 353 -12.09 7.83 7.97
C GLU A 353 -12.31 6.66 8.94
N VAL A 354 -13.07 6.92 10.01
CA VAL A 354 -13.72 5.87 10.81
C VAL A 354 -15.23 6.08 10.75
N GLN A 355 -15.92 5.06 10.29
CA GLN A 355 -17.37 4.97 10.25
C GLN A 355 -17.84 4.50 11.63
N MET A 356 -18.81 5.23 12.19
CA MET A 356 -19.28 5.08 13.57
C MET A 356 -20.74 4.62 13.60
N SER A 357 -21.02 3.63 14.45
CA SER A 357 -22.37 3.17 14.76
C SER A 357 -23.21 4.27 15.41
N GLY A 358 -24.55 4.13 15.35
CA GLY A 358 -25.47 4.96 16.13
C GLY A 358 -25.28 4.88 17.66
N THR A 359 -24.51 3.89 18.14
CA THR A 359 -24.09 3.70 19.54
C THR A 359 -22.70 4.27 19.86
N GLY A 360 -22.07 5.00 18.92
CA GLY A 360 -20.77 5.64 19.14
C GLY A 360 -19.56 4.70 19.24
N ALA A 361 -19.74 3.42 18.88
CA ALA A 361 -18.65 2.46 18.66
C ALA A 361 -18.22 2.49 17.17
N PRO A 362 -16.94 2.28 16.84
CA PRO A 362 -16.49 2.17 15.45
C PRO A 362 -17.06 0.92 14.78
N GLU A 363 -17.42 1.02 13.49
CA GLU A 363 -17.86 -0.12 12.67
C GLU A 363 -16.80 -0.49 11.61
N LYS A 364 -16.16 0.52 11.01
CA LYS A 364 -15.20 0.31 9.91
C LYS A 364 -14.20 1.46 9.86
N ILE A 365 -12.91 1.12 9.90
CA ILE A 365 -11.78 2.05 9.76
C ILE A 365 -11.24 1.91 8.34
N LEU A 366 -11.14 3.00 7.59
CA LEU A 366 -10.58 3.06 6.24
C LEU A 366 -9.41 4.04 6.21
N LEU A 367 -8.20 3.53 5.94
CA LEU A 367 -6.97 4.32 5.88
C LEU A 367 -6.23 4.12 4.56
N ARG A 368 -5.47 5.13 4.14
CA ARG A 368 -4.63 5.10 2.93
C ARG A 368 -3.34 5.87 3.18
N ASN A 369 -2.19 5.42 2.66
CA ASN A 369 -0.97 6.21 2.71
C ASN A 369 -1.05 7.45 1.79
N ALA A 370 -0.15 8.41 2.02
CA ALA A 370 -0.11 9.68 1.27
C ALA A 370 0.02 9.48 -0.26
N ASP A 371 0.79 8.48 -0.70
CA ASP A 371 1.01 8.18 -2.13
C ASP A 371 -0.16 7.41 -2.76
N GLY A 372 -1.15 6.98 -1.97
CA GLY A 372 -2.28 6.18 -2.43
C GLY A 372 -1.98 4.71 -2.77
N THR A 373 -0.72 4.29 -2.70
CA THR A 373 -0.21 2.95 -3.05
C THR A 373 -0.56 1.85 -2.05
N LEU A 374 -1.01 2.18 -0.84
CA LEU A 374 -1.48 1.25 0.19
C LEU A 374 -2.82 1.73 0.77
N LYS A 375 -3.80 0.82 0.78
CA LYS A 375 -5.06 0.94 1.52
C LYS A 375 -5.06 -0.07 2.67
N LEU A 376 -5.62 0.32 3.80
CA LEU A 376 -5.83 -0.51 4.99
C LEU A 376 -7.30 -0.35 5.42
N GLU A 377 -7.98 -1.46 5.63
CA GLU A 377 -9.29 -1.54 6.28
C GLU A 377 -9.17 -2.33 7.59
N MET A 378 -9.90 -1.90 8.61
CA MET A 378 -10.01 -2.61 9.88
C MET A 378 -11.46 -2.60 10.37
N GLN A 379 -11.98 -3.75 10.79
CA GLN A 379 -13.33 -3.90 11.36
C GLN A 379 -13.24 -4.55 12.76
N PRO A 380 -13.91 -4.02 13.79
CA PRO A 380 -13.88 -4.61 15.13
C PRO A 380 -14.66 -5.92 15.19
N LYS A 381 -14.17 -6.83 16.02
CA LYS A 381 -14.59 -8.23 16.15
C LYS A 381 -14.34 -8.68 17.58
N GLY A 382 -15.25 -8.27 18.48
CA GLY A 382 -15.03 -8.37 19.93
C GLY A 382 -13.85 -7.50 20.37
N GLU A 383 -12.92 -8.06 21.14
CA GLU A 383 -11.68 -7.41 21.62
C GLU A 383 -10.55 -7.38 20.57
N SER A 384 -10.86 -7.66 19.30
CA SER A 384 -9.91 -7.72 18.20
C SER A 384 -10.40 -6.92 17.00
N TYR A 385 -9.51 -6.61 16.06
CA TYR A 385 -9.86 -6.03 14.76
C TYR A 385 -9.45 -7.00 13.66
N GLN A 386 -10.41 -7.43 12.83
CA GLN A 386 -10.07 -8.08 11.58
C GLN A 386 -9.54 -7.01 10.62
N ILE A 387 -8.43 -7.30 9.94
CA ILE A 387 -7.74 -6.34 9.06
C ILE A 387 -7.64 -6.90 7.63
N ALA A 388 -7.74 -5.99 6.66
CA ALA A 388 -7.42 -6.24 5.26
C ALA A 388 -6.58 -5.09 4.71
N ALA A 389 -5.52 -5.36 3.96
CA ALA A 389 -4.70 -4.33 3.33
C ALA A 389 -4.40 -4.67 1.88
N ILE A 390 -4.57 -3.67 0.99
CA ILE A 390 -4.35 -3.81 -0.45
C ILE A 390 -3.31 -2.79 -0.88
N GLY A 391 -2.19 -3.28 -1.42
CA GLY A 391 -1.11 -2.49 -2.01
C GLY A 391 -1.07 -2.60 -3.54
N SER A 392 -0.74 -1.50 -4.19
CA SER A 392 -0.49 -1.42 -5.65
C SER A 392 0.68 -0.47 -5.89
N GLY A 393 1.80 -1.00 -6.41
CA GLY A 393 3.06 -0.26 -6.48
C GLY A 393 3.63 0.16 -5.12
N TRP A 394 3.27 -0.53 -4.03
CA TRP A 394 3.66 -0.14 -2.68
C TRP A 394 5.13 -0.45 -2.39
N LYS A 395 5.89 0.57 -1.98
CA LYS A 395 7.24 0.41 -1.44
C LYS A 395 7.17 0.39 0.08
N ALA A 396 7.53 -0.73 0.68
CA ALA A 396 7.50 -0.91 2.12
C ALA A 396 8.59 -0.06 2.83
N PRO A 397 8.29 0.51 4.02
CA PRO A 397 9.24 1.33 4.78
C PRO A 397 10.21 0.53 5.67
N PHE A 398 10.06 -0.80 5.74
CA PHE A 398 10.95 -1.69 6.51
C PHE A 398 12.08 -2.24 5.63
N LYS A 399 13.32 -2.27 6.15
CA LYS A 399 14.50 -2.77 5.41
C LYS A 399 14.31 -4.26 5.04
N PRO A 400 14.71 -4.70 3.82
CA PRO A 400 15.44 -3.97 2.77
C PRO A 400 14.56 -3.15 1.80
N ASN A 401 13.44 -2.59 2.29
CA ASN A 401 12.49 -1.71 1.60
C ASN A 401 11.87 -2.35 0.33
N PRO A 402 11.26 -3.54 0.44
CA PRO A 402 10.76 -4.25 -0.72
C PRO A 402 9.63 -3.51 -1.44
N THR A 403 9.55 -3.70 -2.77
CA THR A 403 8.53 -3.10 -3.62
C THR A 403 7.57 -4.17 -4.12
N PHE A 404 6.29 -4.00 -3.80
CA PHE A 404 5.20 -4.86 -4.24
C PHE A 404 4.50 -4.22 -5.44
N GLU A 405 4.46 -4.94 -6.57
CA GLU A 405 3.63 -4.59 -7.72
C GLU A 405 2.15 -4.66 -7.31
N ARG A 406 1.79 -5.71 -6.56
CA ARG A 406 0.51 -5.90 -5.86
C ARG A 406 0.76 -6.53 -4.50
N LEU A 407 -0.07 -6.20 -3.53
CA LEU A 407 -0.12 -6.85 -2.21
C LEU A 407 -1.58 -6.98 -1.77
N ASP A 408 -1.93 -8.12 -1.20
CA ASP A 408 -3.17 -8.42 -0.48
C ASP A 408 -2.76 -9.06 0.86
N VAL A 409 -3.29 -8.56 1.97
CA VAL A 409 -2.99 -9.05 3.32
C VAL A 409 -4.28 -9.12 4.09
N GLN A 410 -4.51 -10.23 4.79
CA GLN A 410 -5.66 -10.44 5.65
C GLN A 410 -5.18 -10.98 7.00
N GLY A 411 -5.84 -10.57 8.08
CA GLY A 411 -5.40 -10.94 9.43
C GLY A 411 -6.28 -10.43 10.56
N GLU A 412 -5.76 -10.53 11.77
CA GLU A 412 -6.40 -10.09 13.01
C GLU A 412 -5.39 -9.36 13.92
N LEU A 413 -5.80 -8.22 14.47
CA LEU A 413 -5.05 -7.42 15.44
C LEU A 413 -5.71 -7.53 16.81
N ARG A 414 -4.93 -7.97 17.80
CA ARG A 414 -5.28 -8.09 19.23
C ARG A 414 -4.40 -7.16 20.06
N PRO A 415 -4.72 -6.91 21.35
CA PRO A 415 -3.99 -5.96 22.18
C PRO A 415 -2.46 -6.14 22.25
N SER A 416 -1.98 -7.38 22.14
CA SER A 416 -0.56 -7.72 22.20
C SER A 416 -0.05 -8.57 21.03
N ARG A 417 -0.84 -8.74 19.96
CA ARG A 417 -0.51 -9.63 18.83
C ARG A 417 -1.12 -9.14 17.52
N LEU A 418 -0.35 -9.25 16.43
CA LEU A 418 -0.80 -9.14 15.05
C LEU A 418 -0.62 -10.50 14.37
N GLU A 419 -1.69 -11.06 13.83
CA GLU A 419 -1.65 -12.29 13.04
C GLU A 419 -2.08 -12.02 11.61
N LEU A 420 -1.14 -12.12 10.67
CA LEU A 420 -1.39 -12.06 9.23
C LEU A 420 -1.65 -13.49 8.74
N SER A 421 -2.92 -13.87 8.68
CA SER A 421 -3.40 -15.20 8.31
C SER A 421 -3.29 -15.50 6.80
N ARG A 422 -3.11 -14.46 5.99
CA ARG A 422 -2.82 -14.50 4.54
C ARG A 422 -2.00 -13.28 4.13
N ILE A 423 -0.97 -13.51 3.31
CA ILE A 423 -0.15 -12.48 2.64
C ILE A 423 0.07 -12.97 1.21
N ASP A 424 -0.56 -12.32 0.23
CA ASP A 424 -0.40 -12.62 -1.20
C ASP A 424 0.19 -11.38 -1.91
N GLY A 425 1.42 -11.49 -2.39
CA GLY A 425 2.15 -10.41 -3.05
C GLY A 425 2.63 -10.79 -4.45
N LYS A 426 2.69 -9.80 -5.35
CA LYS A 426 3.47 -9.88 -6.58
C LYS A 426 4.66 -8.92 -6.47
N ALA A 427 5.87 -9.45 -6.57
CA ALA A 427 7.10 -8.66 -6.45
C ALA A 427 8.25 -9.33 -7.21
N TYR A 428 9.14 -8.53 -7.79
CA TYR A 428 10.32 -9.01 -8.53
C TYR A 428 9.98 -10.06 -9.60
N GLU A 429 8.89 -9.83 -10.35
CA GLU A 429 8.32 -10.72 -11.37
C GLU A 429 7.72 -12.05 -10.88
N GLY A 430 7.92 -12.41 -9.61
CA GLY A 430 7.35 -13.61 -8.99
C GLY A 430 6.16 -13.32 -8.05
N LEU A 431 5.75 -14.36 -7.34
CA LEU A 431 4.72 -14.32 -6.30
C LEU A 431 5.32 -14.62 -4.92
N ILE A 432 4.73 -14.00 -3.91
CA ILE A 432 5.02 -14.20 -2.49
C ILE A 432 3.71 -14.62 -1.84
N GLU A 433 3.66 -15.78 -1.20
CA GLU A 433 2.52 -16.25 -0.41
C GLU A 433 2.98 -16.52 1.02
N GLY A 434 2.12 -16.38 2.04
CA GLY A 434 2.50 -16.82 3.38
C GLY A 434 1.65 -16.30 4.54
N LYS A 435 2.18 -16.52 5.75
CA LYS A 435 1.56 -16.16 7.03
C LYS A 435 2.61 -15.69 8.03
N VAL A 436 2.28 -14.70 8.86
CA VAL A 436 3.19 -14.10 9.85
C VAL A 436 2.42 -13.77 11.13
N THR A 437 3.00 -14.12 12.28
CA THR A 437 2.52 -13.71 13.60
C THR A 437 3.60 -12.88 14.29
N LEU A 438 3.22 -11.70 14.76
CA LEU A 438 4.04 -10.79 15.56
C LEU A 438 3.38 -10.64 16.94
N ASP A 439 4.11 -10.95 18.00
CA ASP A 439 3.65 -10.89 19.39
C ASP A 439 4.52 -9.91 20.19
N TRP A 440 3.91 -9.21 21.15
CA TRP A 440 4.55 -8.29 22.08
C TRP A 440 3.93 -8.36 23.49
N ALA A 441 3.40 -9.52 23.87
CA ALA A 441 2.96 -9.85 25.23
C ALA A 441 4.17 -10.06 26.17
N GLY A 442 4.82 -8.96 26.55
CA GLY A 442 6.09 -8.99 27.27
C GLY A 442 7.26 -8.91 26.28
N ASN A 443 7.95 -10.02 26.06
CA ASN A 443 9.02 -10.07 25.06
C ASN A 443 8.43 -10.04 23.64
N ALA A 444 9.12 -9.37 22.73
CA ALA A 444 8.76 -9.34 21.33
C ALA A 444 9.13 -10.66 20.64
N ALA A 445 8.22 -11.21 19.84
CA ALA A 445 8.47 -12.39 19.02
C ALA A 445 7.86 -12.25 17.63
N LEU A 446 8.57 -12.71 16.60
CA LEU A 446 8.10 -12.83 15.23
C LEU A 446 8.25 -14.28 14.78
N THR A 447 7.21 -14.84 14.20
CA THR A 447 7.24 -16.15 13.53
C THR A 447 6.50 -16.09 12.22
N GLY A 448 6.96 -16.78 11.18
CA GLY A 448 6.24 -16.82 9.91
C GLY A 448 6.73 -17.88 8.95
N ASN A 449 5.94 -18.14 7.91
CA ASN A 449 6.31 -18.99 6.78
C ASN A 449 5.93 -18.26 5.48
N LEU A 450 6.85 -18.21 4.52
CA LEU A 450 6.67 -17.57 3.22
C LEU A 450 7.08 -18.53 2.08
N ASP A 451 6.22 -18.74 1.10
CA ASP A 451 6.52 -19.39 -0.18
C ASP A 451 6.81 -18.31 -1.24
N LEU A 452 8.06 -18.24 -1.71
CA LEU A 452 8.45 -17.46 -2.89
C LEU A 452 8.33 -18.34 -4.14
N LYS A 453 7.64 -17.85 -5.17
CA LYS A 453 7.38 -18.61 -6.41
C LYS A 453 7.81 -17.81 -7.63
N ARG A 454 8.75 -18.38 -8.41
CA ARG A 454 9.20 -17.86 -9.72
C ARG A 454 9.70 -16.40 -9.70
N MET A 455 10.38 -16.01 -8.63
CA MET A 455 11.05 -14.71 -8.49
C MET A 455 12.19 -14.57 -9.49
N ASN A 456 12.41 -13.37 -10.02
CA ASN A 456 13.64 -13.05 -10.75
C ASN A 456 14.80 -12.91 -9.75
N ALA A 457 15.76 -13.85 -9.79
CA ALA A 457 16.86 -13.91 -8.84
C ALA A 457 17.71 -12.63 -8.80
N ALA A 458 18.03 -12.06 -9.97
CA ALA A 458 18.86 -10.86 -10.05
C ALA A 458 18.15 -9.62 -9.50
N LYS A 459 16.83 -9.48 -9.75
CA LYS A 459 16.02 -8.40 -9.19
C LYS A 459 15.88 -8.53 -7.67
N LEU A 460 15.68 -9.75 -7.16
CA LEU A 460 15.57 -10.01 -5.72
C LEU A 460 16.91 -9.77 -5.01
N LEU A 461 18.01 -10.36 -5.47
CA LEU A 461 19.34 -10.19 -4.85
C LEU A 461 19.76 -8.71 -4.80
N LYS A 462 19.54 -7.96 -5.89
CA LYS A 462 19.77 -6.51 -5.93
C LYS A 462 18.91 -5.74 -4.92
N ALA A 463 17.66 -6.14 -4.71
CA ALA A 463 16.78 -5.51 -3.73
C ALA A 463 17.16 -5.86 -2.27
N LEU A 464 17.68 -7.07 -2.02
CA LEU A 464 18.25 -7.47 -0.73
C LEU A 464 19.61 -6.80 -0.43
N GLY A 465 20.20 -6.08 -1.39
CA GLY A 465 21.54 -5.50 -1.25
C GLY A 465 22.67 -6.52 -1.36
N SER A 466 22.40 -7.71 -1.91
CA SER A 466 23.42 -8.75 -2.12
C SER A 466 24.44 -8.33 -3.17
N GLU A 467 25.72 -8.50 -2.85
CA GLU A 467 26.81 -8.34 -3.80
C GLU A 467 27.05 -9.60 -4.65
N LEU A 468 26.62 -10.78 -4.16
CA LEU A 468 26.54 -11.98 -4.99
C LEU A 468 25.47 -11.77 -6.07
N SER A 469 25.85 -11.98 -7.31
CA SER A 469 24.99 -11.84 -8.49
C SER A 469 24.65 -13.22 -9.07
N ALA A 470 23.37 -13.57 -9.08
CA ALA A 470 22.86 -14.73 -9.80
C ALA A 470 21.63 -14.35 -10.65
N GLU A 471 21.49 -15.01 -11.79
CA GLU A 471 20.34 -14.92 -12.69
C GLU A 471 19.61 -16.26 -12.74
N GLY A 472 18.31 -16.24 -13.00
CA GLY A 472 17.45 -17.43 -13.05
C GLY A 472 16.06 -17.21 -12.44
N GLU A 473 15.21 -18.23 -12.57
CA GLU A 473 13.88 -18.29 -11.96
C GLU A 473 13.97 -18.98 -10.59
N LEU A 474 13.85 -18.21 -9.51
CA LEU A 474 14.01 -18.66 -8.12
C LEU A 474 12.66 -18.94 -7.46
N SER A 475 12.51 -20.09 -6.82
CA SER A 475 11.43 -20.40 -5.87
C SER A 475 12.03 -20.88 -4.56
N ALA A 476 11.43 -20.53 -3.42
CA ALA A 476 11.96 -20.85 -2.10
C ALA A 476 10.85 -20.97 -1.06
N ARG A 477 11.09 -21.77 -0.02
CA ARG A 477 10.31 -21.77 1.22
C ARG A 477 11.16 -21.17 2.31
N LEU A 478 10.62 -20.17 3.00
CA LEU A 478 11.27 -19.45 4.08
C LEU A 478 10.49 -19.67 5.38
N ARG A 479 11.19 -19.98 6.46
CA ARG A 479 10.72 -19.89 7.84
C ARG A 479 11.38 -18.68 8.49
N LEU A 480 10.58 -17.86 9.19
CA LEU A 480 11.03 -16.71 9.97
C LEU A 480 10.87 -17.02 11.46
N ASP A 481 11.90 -16.75 12.27
CA ASP A 481 11.84 -16.73 13.74
C ASP A 481 12.71 -15.57 14.25
N ALA A 482 12.18 -14.75 15.17
CA ALA A 482 12.94 -13.70 15.85
C ALA A 482 12.38 -13.50 17.26
N LYS A 483 13.25 -13.27 18.25
CA LYS A 483 12.87 -13.02 19.65
C LYS A 483 13.78 -11.97 20.26
N ALA A 484 13.20 -10.98 20.93
CA ALA A 484 13.94 -9.88 21.56
C ALA A 484 13.15 -9.28 22.73
N ASP A 485 13.83 -8.57 23.63
CA ASP A 485 13.16 -7.93 24.79
C ASP A 485 12.25 -6.76 24.38
N ARG A 486 12.45 -6.19 23.19
CA ARG A 486 11.70 -5.05 22.65
C ARG A 486 11.53 -5.17 21.12
N LEU A 487 10.46 -4.57 20.58
CA LEU A 487 10.03 -4.78 19.20
C LEU A 487 11.00 -4.19 18.15
N ASP A 488 11.71 -3.11 18.47
CA ASP A 488 12.79 -2.53 17.66
C ASP A 488 13.96 -3.50 17.48
N LYS A 489 14.22 -4.38 18.45
CA LYS A 489 15.31 -5.35 18.42
C LYS A 489 15.00 -6.66 17.68
N LEU A 490 13.78 -6.85 17.18
CA LEU A 490 13.45 -8.03 16.37
C LEU A 490 14.27 -8.13 15.08
N ALA A 491 14.61 -7.01 14.44
CA ALA A 491 15.40 -7.02 13.21
C ALA A 491 16.85 -7.48 13.43
N GLU A 492 17.41 -7.24 14.62
CA GLU A 492 18.75 -7.71 15.02
C GLU A 492 18.76 -9.18 15.44
N ALA A 493 17.59 -9.75 15.74
CA ALA A 493 17.37 -11.14 16.12
C ALA A 493 16.72 -11.99 15.01
N LEU A 494 16.52 -11.44 13.81
CA LEU A 494 15.79 -12.09 12.73
C LEU A 494 16.58 -13.23 12.09
N ARG A 495 16.15 -14.46 12.34
CA ARG A 495 16.61 -15.66 11.65
C ARG A 495 15.63 -16.05 10.55
N THR A 496 16.16 -16.33 9.37
CA THR A 496 15.44 -16.90 8.24
C THR A 496 16.12 -18.19 7.80
N ASP A 497 15.42 -19.32 7.82
CA ASP A 497 15.93 -20.59 7.26
C ASP A 497 14.96 -21.22 6.28
N GLY A 498 15.45 -22.17 5.47
CA GLY A 498 14.60 -22.88 4.52
C GLY A 498 15.32 -23.51 3.33
N THR A 499 14.57 -23.69 2.24
CA THR A 499 15.01 -24.42 1.03
C THR A 499 14.69 -23.64 -0.23
N PHE A 500 15.55 -23.71 -1.24
CA PHE A 500 15.37 -23.03 -2.51
C PHE A 500 15.67 -23.90 -3.73
N GLU A 501 15.07 -23.52 -4.85
CA GLU A 501 15.32 -24.04 -6.19
C GLU A 501 15.42 -22.85 -7.16
N MET A 502 16.47 -22.81 -7.98
CA MET A 502 16.65 -21.82 -9.04
C MET A 502 16.87 -22.52 -10.37
N LYS A 503 16.12 -22.12 -11.41
CA LYS A 503 16.09 -22.78 -12.73
C LYS A 503 16.63 -21.88 -13.83
N ARG A 504 17.28 -22.51 -14.84
CA ARG A 504 17.81 -21.88 -16.07
C ARG A 504 18.59 -20.60 -15.77
N GLY A 505 19.67 -20.75 -15.02
CA GLY A 505 20.34 -19.64 -14.34
C GLY A 505 21.86 -19.61 -14.50
N VAL A 506 22.44 -18.55 -13.95
CA VAL A 506 23.86 -18.23 -14.04
C VAL A 506 24.36 -17.72 -12.70
N ALA A 507 25.38 -18.36 -12.14
CA ALA A 507 26.09 -17.90 -10.96
C ALA A 507 27.33 -17.10 -11.40
N LYS A 508 27.33 -15.78 -11.19
CA LYS A 508 28.43 -14.89 -11.58
C LYS A 508 29.46 -14.78 -10.46
N GLY A 509 30.72 -14.61 -10.83
CA GLY A 509 31.85 -14.61 -9.90
C GLY A 509 32.44 -15.99 -9.61
N PHE A 510 31.83 -17.06 -10.11
CA PHE A 510 32.27 -18.44 -9.93
C PHE A 510 32.35 -19.17 -11.27
N ASP A 511 33.55 -19.34 -11.82
CA ASP A 511 33.79 -20.29 -12.91
C ASP A 511 34.29 -21.65 -12.35
N LEU A 512 33.33 -22.51 -12.03
CA LEU A 512 33.61 -23.88 -11.58
C LEU A 512 34.18 -24.76 -12.71
N GLY A 513 33.94 -24.41 -13.98
CA GLY A 513 34.43 -25.16 -15.13
C GLY A 513 35.93 -24.95 -15.34
N GLU A 514 36.38 -23.69 -15.29
CA GLU A 514 37.79 -23.34 -15.40
C GLU A 514 38.56 -23.63 -14.12
N ALA A 515 37.96 -23.53 -12.92
CA ALA A 515 38.62 -23.95 -11.68
C ALA A 515 38.97 -25.45 -11.64
N VAL A 516 38.19 -26.28 -12.33
CA VAL A 516 38.46 -27.72 -12.50
C VAL A 516 39.54 -28.02 -13.56
N ARG A 517 39.73 -27.12 -14.54
CA ARG A 517 40.71 -27.28 -15.63
C ARG A 517 42.07 -26.65 -15.32
N SER A 518 42.08 -25.47 -14.70
CA SER A 518 43.25 -24.60 -14.50
C SER A 518 44.24 -25.07 -13.42
N THR A 519 44.24 -26.37 -13.10
CA THR A 519 45.11 -26.99 -12.10
C THR A 519 46.56 -26.52 -12.17
N GLY A 520 47.05 -25.95 -11.07
CA GLY A 520 48.41 -25.40 -10.95
C GLY A 520 48.58 -23.93 -11.34
N ARG A 521 47.58 -23.24 -11.90
CA ARG A 521 47.68 -21.83 -12.35
C ARG A 521 47.21 -20.78 -11.31
N GLY A 522 47.15 -21.15 -10.03
CA GLY A 522 46.69 -20.29 -8.93
C GLY A 522 45.16 -20.31 -8.73
N PRO A 523 44.60 -19.39 -7.92
CA PRO A 523 43.16 -19.31 -7.69
C PRO A 523 42.40 -18.76 -8.90
N THR A 524 41.35 -19.47 -9.31
CA THR A 524 40.40 -18.97 -10.33
C THR A 524 39.52 -17.88 -9.70
N ARG A 525 39.26 -16.81 -10.45
CA ARG A 525 38.52 -15.62 -10.01
C ARG A 525 37.51 -15.20 -11.06
N GLY A 526 36.34 -14.75 -10.63
CA GLY A 526 35.33 -14.21 -11.54
C GLY A 526 34.70 -15.28 -12.44
N GLY A 527 34.39 -14.89 -13.68
CA GLY A 527 33.70 -15.74 -14.65
C GLY A 527 32.24 -16.06 -14.25
N GLU A 528 31.68 -17.12 -14.86
CA GLU A 528 30.30 -17.54 -14.60
C GLU A 528 30.09 -19.05 -14.76
N THR A 529 29.22 -19.64 -13.94
CA THR A 529 28.75 -21.03 -14.10
C THR A 529 27.27 -21.04 -14.44
N LYS A 530 26.91 -21.64 -15.59
CA LYS A 530 25.52 -21.81 -16.06
C LYS A 530 24.94 -23.14 -15.56
N PHE A 531 23.67 -23.13 -15.17
CA PHE A 531 22.98 -24.30 -14.65
C PHE A 531 21.51 -24.36 -15.11
N GLU A 532 21.04 -25.58 -15.35
CA GLU A 532 19.60 -25.82 -15.58
C GLU A 532 18.83 -25.80 -14.26
N GLN A 533 19.46 -26.31 -13.19
CA GLN A 533 18.90 -26.36 -11.85
C GLN A 533 20.00 -26.16 -10.80
N LEU A 534 19.74 -25.28 -9.83
CA LEU A 534 20.47 -25.17 -8.57
C LEU A 534 19.46 -25.34 -7.43
N THR A 535 19.73 -26.24 -6.50
CA THR A 535 18.92 -26.47 -5.30
C THR A 535 19.78 -26.37 -4.04
N GLY A 536 19.16 -26.08 -2.91
CA GLY A 536 19.85 -26.12 -1.62
C GLY A 536 18.96 -25.72 -0.45
N SER A 537 19.60 -25.71 0.72
CA SER A 537 19.08 -25.12 1.95
C SER A 537 19.85 -23.85 2.29
N PHE A 538 19.23 -22.92 3.03
CA PHE A 538 19.89 -21.72 3.51
C PHE A 538 19.52 -21.43 4.97
N LEU A 539 20.43 -20.77 5.67
CA LEU A 539 20.24 -20.17 6.99
C LEU A 539 20.84 -18.77 6.93
N PHE A 540 20.04 -17.76 7.23
CA PHE A 540 20.41 -16.36 7.27
C PHE A 540 20.10 -15.80 8.66
N ASP A 541 21.07 -15.10 9.23
CA ASP A 541 20.88 -14.18 10.36
C ASP A 541 21.64 -12.86 10.04
N PRO A 542 21.52 -11.79 10.85
CA PRO A 542 22.12 -10.50 10.53
C PRO A 542 23.67 -10.46 10.62
N LYS A 543 24.32 -11.59 10.94
CA LYS A 543 25.78 -11.73 11.06
C LYS A 543 26.37 -12.71 10.06
N ASP A 544 25.65 -13.80 9.76
CA ASP A 544 26.08 -14.87 8.85
C ASP A 544 24.97 -15.27 7.87
N CYS A 545 25.34 -15.56 6.62
CA CYS A 545 24.51 -16.32 5.69
C CYS A 545 25.22 -17.62 5.30
N ARG A 546 24.52 -18.76 5.40
CA ARG A 546 25.08 -20.10 5.16
C ARG A 546 24.17 -20.85 4.20
N LEU A 547 24.70 -21.19 3.03
CA LEU A 547 24.06 -22.03 2.04
C LEU A 547 24.58 -23.47 2.20
N GLY A 548 23.69 -24.39 2.52
CA GLY A 548 24.02 -25.80 2.78
C GLY A 548 23.32 -26.75 1.83
N ASN A 549 23.87 -27.96 1.65
CA ASN A 549 23.31 -28.99 0.77
C ASN A 549 23.11 -28.51 -0.68
N LEU A 550 23.99 -27.65 -1.17
CA LEU A 550 23.91 -27.12 -2.53
C LEU A 550 24.08 -28.26 -3.53
N ARG A 551 23.26 -28.24 -4.59
CA ARG A 551 23.31 -29.18 -5.71
C ARG A 551 22.96 -28.46 -7.01
N LEU A 552 23.95 -28.35 -7.89
CA LEU A 552 23.91 -27.72 -9.20
C LEU A 552 24.00 -28.80 -10.29
N SER A 553 23.17 -28.70 -11.32
CA SER A 553 23.25 -29.55 -12.51
C SER A 553 23.09 -28.77 -13.82
N SER A 554 23.91 -29.13 -14.81
CA SER A 554 23.96 -28.54 -16.14
C SER A 554 24.38 -29.61 -17.15
N GLY A 555 23.44 -30.47 -17.53
CA GLY A 555 23.69 -31.63 -18.41
C GLY A 555 24.73 -32.60 -17.85
N LEU A 556 25.92 -32.63 -18.47
CA LEU A 556 27.07 -33.47 -18.07
C LEU A 556 27.89 -32.87 -16.91
N PHE A 557 27.62 -31.63 -16.51
CA PHE A 557 28.25 -30.95 -15.38
C PHE A 557 27.37 -31.01 -14.13
N LYS A 558 27.99 -31.33 -12.99
CA LYS A 558 27.36 -31.29 -11.67
C LYS A 558 28.30 -30.68 -10.65
N ALA A 559 27.75 -29.99 -9.66
CA ALA A 559 28.48 -29.59 -8.46
C ALA A 559 27.61 -29.70 -7.21
N GLY A 560 28.23 -29.86 -6.05
CA GLY A 560 27.51 -29.80 -4.77
C GLY A 560 28.42 -29.55 -3.58
N GLY A 561 27.89 -28.94 -2.53
CA GLY A 561 28.70 -28.48 -1.41
C GLY A 561 28.00 -27.48 -0.49
N ASN A 562 28.80 -26.64 0.17
CA ASN A 562 28.33 -25.63 1.13
C ASN A 562 29.12 -24.32 0.96
N LEU A 563 28.46 -23.19 1.19
CA LEU A 563 29.03 -21.85 1.12
C LEU A 563 28.61 -21.01 2.35
N GLY A 564 29.57 -20.53 3.13
CA GLY A 564 29.39 -19.52 4.15
C GLY A 564 29.79 -18.13 3.66
N ILE A 565 28.97 -17.14 3.98
CA ILE A 565 29.14 -15.72 3.72
C ILE A 565 29.07 -15.02 5.09
N ALA A 566 30.21 -14.57 5.60
CA ALA A 566 30.23 -13.82 6.86
C ALA A 566 29.82 -12.35 6.63
N GLY A 567 29.33 -11.69 7.67
CA GLY A 567 28.81 -10.30 7.61
C GLY A 567 29.84 -9.23 7.22
N ASN A 568 31.14 -9.58 7.17
CA ASN A 568 32.20 -8.76 6.60
C ASN A 568 32.46 -9.05 5.10
N ALA A 569 31.50 -9.69 4.40
CA ALA A 569 31.55 -10.12 3.00
C ALA A 569 32.60 -11.22 2.68
N GLN A 570 33.24 -11.83 3.68
CA GLN A 570 34.18 -12.93 3.50
C GLN A 570 33.44 -14.21 3.06
N LEU A 571 33.91 -14.83 1.98
CA LEU A 571 33.45 -16.15 1.54
C LEU A 571 34.30 -17.26 2.15
N SER A 572 33.67 -18.40 2.43
CA SER A 572 34.31 -19.65 2.82
C SER A 572 33.45 -20.84 2.39
N GLY A 573 34.03 -21.96 1.98
CA GLY A 573 33.23 -23.13 1.62
C GLY A 573 34.00 -24.20 0.87
N ALA A 574 33.28 -25.22 0.42
CA ALA A 574 33.81 -26.28 -0.42
C ALA A 574 32.74 -26.79 -1.40
N MET A 575 33.16 -27.10 -2.63
CA MET A 575 32.32 -27.64 -3.69
C MET A 575 33.00 -28.87 -4.30
N ASP A 576 32.34 -30.02 -4.26
CA ASP A 576 32.67 -31.16 -5.10
C ASP A 576 32.09 -30.91 -6.49
N VAL A 577 32.92 -31.03 -7.53
CA VAL A 577 32.54 -30.74 -8.92
C VAL A 577 32.85 -31.96 -9.78
N GLU A 578 31.84 -32.47 -10.50
CA GLU A 578 31.91 -33.59 -11.43
C GLU A 578 31.62 -33.07 -12.86
N LEU A 579 32.64 -33.10 -13.73
CA LEU A 579 32.50 -32.79 -15.15
C LEU A 579 32.64 -34.09 -15.96
N LYS A 580 31.56 -34.51 -16.64
CA LYS A 580 31.61 -35.61 -17.60
C LYS A 580 31.82 -35.09 -19.02
N SER A 581 32.54 -35.88 -19.80
CA SER A 581 32.77 -35.70 -21.23
C SER A 581 32.62 -37.06 -21.92
N SER A 582 32.63 -37.09 -23.24
CA SER A 582 32.63 -38.34 -24.03
C SER A 582 33.88 -39.20 -23.84
N ALA A 583 34.99 -38.63 -23.35
CA ALA A 583 36.27 -39.33 -23.18
C ALA A 583 36.62 -39.62 -21.70
N ALA A 584 36.20 -38.78 -20.76
CA ALA A 584 36.52 -38.93 -19.34
C ALA A 584 35.50 -38.26 -18.41
N SER A 585 35.39 -38.76 -17.17
CA SER A 585 34.79 -38.03 -16.05
C SER A 585 35.89 -37.50 -15.13
N LEU A 586 35.96 -36.18 -14.94
CA LEU A 586 36.90 -35.55 -14.01
C LEU A 586 36.14 -35.00 -12.80
N ARG A 587 36.60 -35.34 -11.60
CA ARG A 587 35.99 -34.93 -10.33
C ARG A 587 37.02 -34.25 -9.44
N MET A 588 36.64 -33.14 -8.82
CA MET A 588 37.55 -32.32 -8.02
C MET A 588 36.83 -31.67 -6.84
N LEU A 589 37.49 -31.63 -5.70
CA LEU A 589 37.08 -30.79 -4.57
C LEU A 589 37.71 -29.41 -4.73
N LEU A 590 36.89 -28.37 -4.79
CA LEU A 590 37.32 -26.97 -4.78
C LEU A 590 37.04 -26.37 -3.40
N ALA A 591 38.03 -25.69 -2.82
CA ALA A 591 37.81 -24.78 -1.70
C ALA A 591 37.40 -23.40 -2.23
N VAL A 592 36.38 -22.81 -1.61
CA VAL A 592 35.84 -21.49 -1.93
C VAL A 592 36.31 -20.49 -0.89
N GLY A 593 36.81 -19.34 -1.34
CA GLY A 593 37.28 -18.24 -0.50
C GLY A 593 37.13 -16.89 -1.20
N GLY A 594 37.93 -15.90 -0.77
CA GLY A 594 37.82 -14.52 -1.26
C GLY A 594 36.64 -13.78 -0.63
N THR A 595 36.04 -12.85 -1.35
CA THR A 595 34.89 -12.05 -0.87
C THR A 595 33.71 -12.14 -1.85
N THR A 596 32.53 -11.64 -1.48
CA THR A 596 31.37 -11.57 -2.40
C THR A 596 31.64 -10.79 -3.68
N ARG A 597 32.63 -9.87 -3.70
CA ARG A 597 33.07 -9.10 -4.87
C ARG A 597 34.18 -9.77 -5.68
N ASP A 598 35.02 -10.56 -5.00
CA ASP A 598 36.16 -11.27 -5.55
C ASP A 598 36.16 -12.71 -5.03
N PRO A 599 35.25 -13.58 -5.53
CA PRO A 599 35.23 -14.98 -5.13
C PRO A 599 36.44 -15.70 -5.71
N GLN A 600 37.04 -16.57 -4.91
CA GLN A 600 38.25 -17.31 -5.26
C GLN A 600 37.98 -18.81 -5.15
N LEU A 601 38.25 -19.54 -6.23
CA LEU A 601 38.15 -20.99 -6.30
C LEU A 601 39.56 -21.58 -6.34
N THR A 602 39.83 -22.57 -5.50
CA THR A 602 41.14 -23.24 -5.44
C THR A 602 40.98 -24.76 -5.38
N PRO A 603 41.74 -25.55 -6.15
CA PRO A 603 41.76 -27.00 -5.98
C PRO A 603 42.20 -27.38 -4.57
N ALA A 604 41.30 -27.99 -3.80
CA ALA A 604 41.61 -28.53 -2.49
C ALA A 604 42.49 -29.77 -2.68
N ARG A 605 43.75 -29.70 -2.24
CA ARG A 605 44.62 -30.87 -2.21
C ARG A 605 44.00 -31.92 -1.28
N GLY A 606 43.75 -33.12 -1.81
CA GLY A 606 43.42 -34.28 -0.99
C GLY A 606 44.48 -34.49 0.09
N ARG A 607 44.05 -34.94 1.26
CA ARG A 607 44.88 -35.11 2.46
C ARG A 607 45.26 -36.57 2.64
#